data_AF-A0A416ZS27-F1
#
_entry.id   AF-A0A416ZS27-F1
#
_cell.length_a   1.000
_cell.length_b   1.000
_cell.length_c   1.000
_cell.angle_alpha   90.00
_cell.angle_beta   90.00
_cell.angle_gamma   90.00
#
_symmetry.space_group_name_H-M   'P 1'
#
loop_
_entity.id
_entity.type
_entity.pdbx_description
1 polymer ?
#
loop_
_entity_poly.entity_id
_entity_poly.type
_entity_poly.pdbx_seq_one_letter_code
_entity_poly.pdbx_strand_id
1 'polypeptide(L)'
;MKDYIVDLTDGTRLPVNVNFGTLYYLQKMPKFYKLAKKKQEKLTDPEKMDLAAASVYAILRSNGKTVTFDEALQLVPMDDEQIRVLLEGFSARCDEYAKKKRARQQMAKGLT
;
A
#
# COMPACT_ATOMS: atom_id res chain seq x y z
N MET A 1 11.61 1.56 13.85
CA MET A 1 10.71 1.71 12.68
C MET A 1 9.34 1.28 13.16
N LYS A 2 8.27 2.04 12.89
CA LYS A 2 6.92 1.63 13.32
C LYS A 2 6.49 0.46 12.43
N ASP A 3 6.21 -0.68 13.03
CA ASP A 3 5.70 -1.83 12.30
C ASP A 3 4.19 -1.70 12.16
N TYR A 4 3.73 -1.67 10.92
CA TYR A 4 2.32 -1.59 10.57
C TYR A 4 1.88 -3.01 10.22
N ILE A 5 1.01 -3.58 11.05
CA ILE A 5 0.40 -4.89 10.85
C ILE A 5 -1.10 -4.67 10.88
N VAL A 6 -1.79 -5.22 9.88
CA VAL A 6 -3.23 -5.06 9.69
C VAL A 6 -3.87 -6.44 9.75
N ASP A 7 -4.97 -6.57 10.48
CA ASP A 7 -5.75 -7.79 10.50
C ASP A 7 -6.82 -7.71 9.38
N LEU A 8 -6.70 -8.60 8.38
CA LEU A 8 -7.64 -8.69 7.25
C LEU A 8 -8.96 -9.33 7.69
N THR A 9 -9.99 -9.23 6.86
CA THR A 9 -11.33 -9.75 7.17
C THR A 9 -11.37 -11.26 7.41
N ASP A 10 -10.45 -12.02 6.81
CA ASP A 10 -10.30 -13.47 7.02
C ASP A 10 -9.47 -13.83 8.27
N GLY A 11 -9.05 -12.85 9.06
CA GLY A 11 -8.17 -13.01 10.23
C GLY A 11 -6.68 -13.09 9.89
N THR A 12 -6.28 -12.97 8.62
CA THR A 12 -4.88 -12.93 8.22
C THR A 12 -4.21 -11.67 8.77
N ARG A 13 -3.08 -11.81 9.47
CA ARG A 13 -2.25 -10.69 9.90
C ARG A 13 -1.28 -10.30 8.79
N LEU A 14 -1.52 -9.16 8.14
CA LEU A 14 -0.76 -8.68 7.00
C LEU A 14 0.24 -7.58 7.41
N PRO A 15 1.56 -7.84 7.34
CA PRO A 15 2.56 -6.78 7.48
C PRO A 15 2.51 -5.82 6.28
N VAL A 16 2.40 -4.52 6.56
CA VAL A 16 2.36 -3.49 5.53
C VAL A 16 3.79 -3.18 5.06
N ASN A 17 4.18 -3.85 3.96
CA ASN A 17 5.50 -3.71 3.35
C ASN A 17 5.38 -3.22 1.89
N VAL A 18 6.27 -2.31 1.51
CA VAL A 18 6.36 -1.78 0.14
C VAL A 18 7.71 -2.15 -0.47
N ASN A 19 7.65 -2.86 -1.58
CA ASN A 19 8.81 -3.24 -2.39
C ASN A 19 8.55 -2.91 -3.88
N PHE A 20 9.49 -3.27 -4.75
CA PHE A 20 9.33 -3.04 -6.19
C PHE A 20 8.09 -3.74 -6.78
N GLY A 21 7.81 -4.97 -6.36
CA GLY A 21 6.62 -5.72 -6.77
C GLY A 21 5.34 -5.00 -6.37
N THR A 22 5.28 -4.44 -5.16
CA THR A 22 4.13 -3.64 -4.70
C THR A 22 3.89 -2.48 -5.66
N LEU A 23 4.94 -1.72 -6.02
CA LEU A 23 4.83 -0.60 -6.97
C LEU A 23 4.42 -1.04 -8.37
N TYR A 24 4.93 -2.18 -8.86
CA TYR A 24 4.56 -2.74 -10.15
C TYR A 24 3.05 -3.05 -10.23
N TYR A 25 2.48 -3.62 -9.18
CA TYR A 25 1.04 -3.91 -9.14
C TYR A 25 0.19 -2.63 -9.03
N LEU A 26 0.65 -1.62 -8.28
CA LEU A 26 -0.02 -0.31 -8.22
C LEU A 26 -0.04 0.43 -9.56
N GLN A 27 1.00 0.29 -10.40
CA GLN A 27 1.04 0.89 -11.74
C GLN A 27 -0.13 0.44 -12.63
N LYS A 28 -0.68 -0.75 -12.38
CA LYS A 28 -1.86 -1.28 -13.09
C LYS A 28 -3.17 -0.69 -12.56
N MET A 29 -3.12 0.16 -11.54
CA MET A 29 -4.26 0.78 -10.87
C MET A 29 -4.19 2.31 -11.01
N PRO A 30 -4.52 2.90 -12.18
CA PRO A 30 -4.34 4.33 -12.42
C PRO A 30 -5.15 5.22 -11.45
N LYS A 31 -6.31 4.75 -10.96
CA LYS A 31 -7.10 5.45 -9.95
C LYS A 31 -6.34 5.58 -8.61
N PHE A 32 -5.50 4.60 -8.24
CA PHE A 32 -4.74 4.61 -7.00
C PHE A 32 -3.92 5.89 -6.85
N TYR A 33 -3.11 6.26 -7.85
CA TYR A 33 -2.25 7.45 -7.77
C TYR A 33 -3.03 8.76 -7.69
N LYS A 34 -4.26 8.80 -8.24
CA LYS A 34 -5.13 9.97 -8.11
C LYS A 34 -5.64 10.09 -6.67
N LEU A 35 -6.04 8.98 -6.07
CA LEU A 35 -6.57 8.94 -4.70
C LEU A 35 -5.47 9.12 -3.66
N ALA A 36 -4.30 8.49 -3.84
CA ALA A 36 -3.16 8.57 -2.92
C ALA A 36 -2.56 9.98 -2.80
N LYS A 37 -2.84 10.88 -3.76
CA LYS A 37 -2.46 12.30 -3.67
C LYS A 37 -3.40 13.13 -2.79
N LYS A 38 -4.62 12.64 -2.52
CA LYS A 38 -5.56 13.31 -1.63
C LYS A 38 -5.14 13.04 -0.18
N LYS A 39 -5.38 14.02 0.70
CA LYS A 39 -5.29 13.78 2.14
C LYS A 39 -6.36 12.77 2.56
N GLN A 40 -6.04 11.87 3.50
CA GLN A 40 -6.99 10.84 3.95
C GLN A 40 -8.32 11.43 4.45
N GLU A 41 -8.27 12.56 5.14
CA GLU A 41 -9.45 13.30 5.64
C GLU A 41 -10.41 13.79 4.54
N LYS A 42 -9.96 13.86 3.28
CA LYS A 42 -10.74 14.33 2.13
C LYS A 42 -11.25 13.20 1.24
N LEU A 43 -10.92 11.95 1.57
CA LEU A 43 -11.42 10.78 0.84
C LEU A 43 -12.83 10.47 1.31
N THR A 44 -13.73 10.19 0.37
CA THR A 44 -15.01 9.55 0.69
C THR A 44 -14.78 8.11 1.14
N ASP A 45 -15.74 7.50 1.83
CA ASP A 45 -15.58 6.12 2.28
C ASP A 45 -15.36 5.12 1.13
N PRO A 46 -16.07 5.22 -0.02
CA PRO A 46 -15.73 4.42 -1.20
C PRO A 46 -14.30 4.64 -1.70
N GLU A 47 -13.77 5.87 -1.66
CA GLU A 47 -12.39 6.15 -2.08
C GLU A 47 -11.36 5.57 -1.10
N LYS A 48 -11.67 5.54 0.20
CA LYS A 48 -10.83 4.86 1.21
C LYS A 48 -10.82 3.34 0.97
N MET A 49 -11.98 2.76 0.67
CA MET A 49 -12.11 1.33 0.37
C MET A 49 -11.34 0.95 -0.90
N ASP A 50 -11.46 1.74 -1.98
CA ASP A 50 -10.69 1.54 -3.21
C ASP A 50 -9.17 1.59 -2.95
N LEU A 51 -8.72 2.55 -2.13
CA LEU A 51 -7.31 2.65 -1.74
C LEU A 51 -6.86 1.48 -0.87
N ALA A 52 -7.69 1.04 0.07
CA ALA A 52 -7.41 -0.09 0.93
C ALA A 52 -7.30 -1.39 0.12
N ALA A 53 -8.26 -1.65 -0.77
CA ALA A 53 -8.25 -2.80 -1.67
C ALA A 53 -7.03 -2.83 -2.58
N ALA A 54 -6.69 -1.68 -3.17
CA ALA A 54 -5.47 -1.54 -3.98
C ALA A 54 -4.20 -1.83 -3.18
N SER A 55 -4.14 -1.38 -1.93
CA SER A 55 -3.01 -1.61 -1.02
C SER A 55 -2.89 -3.08 -0.65
N VAL A 56 -3.99 -3.72 -0.21
CA VAL A 56 -4.04 -5.15 0.13
C VAL A 56 -3.66 -6.01 -1.07
N TYR A 57 -4.27 -5.75 -2.23
CA TYR A 57 -3.94 -6.44 -3.49
C TYR A 57 -2.45 -6.35 -3.81
N ALA A 58 -1.88 -5.14 -3.80
CA ALA A 58 -0.50 -4.93 -4.19
C ALA A 58 0.49 -5.62 -3.22
N ILE A 59 0.20 -5.63 -1.92
CA ILE A 59 1.02 -6.32 -0.91
C ILE A 59 0.94 -7.83 -1.08
N LEU A 60 -0.28 -8.39 -1.17
CA LEU A 60 -0.46 -9.84 -1.30
C LEU A 60 0.23 -10.36 -2.57
N ARG A 61 0.03 -9.66 -3.69
CA ARG A 61 0.67 -10.01 -4.97
C ARG A 61 2.18 -9.88 -4.93
N SER A 62 2.73 -8.86 -4.26
CA SER A 62 4.18 -8.71 -4.14
C SER A 62 4.82 -9.70 -3.16
N ASN A 63 4.03 -10.28 -2.26
CA ASN A 63 4.39 -11.38 -1.38
C ASN A 63 4.19 -12.77 -2.02
N GLY A 64 3.88 -12.83 -3.33
CA GLY A 64 3.76 -14.08 -4.09
C GLY A 64 2.42 -14.79 -3.95
N LYS A 65 1.40 -14.16 -3.35
CA LYS A 65 0.03 -14.70 -3.37
C LYS A 65 -0.62 -14.45 -4.71
N THR A 66 -1.39 -15.42 -5.20
CA THR A 66 -2.25 -15.24 -6.38
C THR A 66 -3.63 -14.82 -5.89
N VAL A 67 -3.96 -13.55 -6.08
CA VAL A 67 -5.24 -12.96 -5.70
C VAL A 67 -5.72 -12.01 -6.80
N THR A 68 -7.01 -11.99 -7.07
CA THR A 68 -7.69 -11.02 -7.94
C THR A 68 -7.96 -9.72 -7.17
N PHE A 69 -8.41 -8.68 -7.86
CA PHE A 69 -8.77 -7.43 -7.18
C PHE A 69 -10.04 -7.61 -6.32
N ASP A 70 -11.04 -8.35 -6.81
CA ASP A 70 -12.29 -8.57 -6.09
C ASP A 70 -12.07 -9.41 -4.82
N GLU A 71 -11.22 -10.43 -4.88
CA GLU A 71 -10.80 -11.18 -3.69
C GLU A 71 -10.04 -10.28 -2.69
N ALA A 72 -9.18 -9.38 -3.18
CA ALA A 72 -8.49 -8.42 -2.31
C ALA A 72 -9.46 -7.41 -1.66
N LEU A 73 -10.52 -7.02 -2.37
CA LEU A 73 -11.60 -6.19 -1.83
C LEU A 73 -12.34 -6.89 -0.68
N GLN A 74 -12.61 -8.19 -0.81
CA GLN A 74 -13.22 -8.99 0.26
C GLN A 74 -12.32 -9.13 1.50
N LEU A 75 -11.00 -9.02 1.32
CA LEU A 75 -10.01 -9.08 2.39
C LEU A 75 -9.75 -7.72 3.06
N VAL A 76 -10.24 -6.61 2.49
CA VAL A 76 -10.11 -5.29 3.13
C VAL A 76 -10.73 -5.35 4.53
N PRO A 77 -10.02 -4.89 5.57
CA PRO A 77 -10.56 -4.90 6.93
C PRO A 77 -11.88 -4.15 7.00
N MET A 78 -12.84 -4.69 7.77
CA MET A 78 -14.11 -3.99 8.05
C MET A 78 -13.99 -2.98 9.20
N ASP A 79 -12.93 -3.07 10.00
CA ASP A 79 -12.66 -2.14 11.10
C ASP A 79 -11.99 -0.86 10.58
N ASP A 80 -12.60 0.28 10.88
CA ASP A 80 -12.12 1.61 10.50
C ASP A 80 -10.70 1.88 11.00
N GLU A 81 -10.34 1.39 12.19
CA GLU A 81 -8.99 1.57 12.71
C GLU A 81 -7.97 0.73 11.93
N GLN A 82 -8.33 -0.50 11.52
CA GLN A 82 -7.48 -1.33 10.66
C GLN A 82 -7.29 -0.72 9.27
N ILE A 83 -8.35 -0.14 8.69
CA ILE A 83 -8.25 0.62 7.43
C ILE A 83 -7.31 1.81 7.62
N ARG A 84 -7.42 2.55 8.72
CA ARG A 84 -6.54 3.69 9.03
C ARG A 84 -5.08 3.25 9.14
N VAL A 85 -4.80 2.20 9.90
CA VAL A 85 -3.45 1.62 10.08
C VAL A 85 -2.88 1.17 8.73
N LEU A 86 -3.68 0.52 7.89
CA LEU A 86 -3.29 0.11 6.54
C LEU A 86 -2.86 1.31 5.70
N LEU A 87 -3.73 2.32 5.58
CA LEU A 87 -3.47 3.45 4.70
C LEU A 87 -2.34 4.35 5.22
N GLU A 88 -2.23 4.56 6.54
CA GLU A 88 -1.10 5.27 7.16
C GLU A 88 0.21 4.52 6.90
N GLY A 89 0.23 3.22 7.21
CA GLY A 89 1.41 2.38 7.01
C GLY A 89 1.84 2.30 5.56
N PHE A 90 0.89 2.17 4.63
CA PHE A 90 1.18 2.08 3.22
C PHE A 90 1.80 3.38 2.68
N SER A 91 1.24 4.52 3.08
CA SER A 91 1.76 5.84 2.72
C SER A 91 3.19 6.03 3.26
N ALA A 92 3.41 5.75 4.56
CA ALA A 92 4.72 5.86 5.19
C ALA A 92 5.78 4.98 4.50
N ARG A 93 5.42 3.72 4.18
CA ARG A 93 6.32 2.78 3.49
C ARG A 93 6.62 3.18 2.05
N CYS A 94 5.66 3.77 1.33
CA CYS A 94 5.89 4.36 0.02
C CYS A 94 6.92 5.49 0.07
N ASP A 95 6.78 6.39 1.05
CA ASP A 95 7.71 7.51 1.26
C ASP A 95 9.11 7.03 1.64
N GLU A 96 9.22 6.05 2.54
CA GLU A 96 10.49 5.40 2.89
C GLU A 96 11.17 4.79 1.67
N TYR A 97 10.42 4.06 0.85
CA TYR A 97 10.94 3.46 -0.38
C TYR A 97 11.44 4.54 -1.34
N ALA A 98 10.66 5.62 -1.54
CA ALA A 98 11.05 6.73 -2.40
C ALA A 98 12.33 7.44 -1.91
N LYS A 99 12.45 7.69 -0.60
CA LYS A 99 13.64 8.28 0.02
C LYS A 99 14.87 7.38 -0.18
N LYS A 100 14.75 6.08 0.11
CA LYS A 100 15.83 5.10 -0.11
C LYS A 100 16.25 5.02 -1.58
N LYS A 101 15.31 5.05 -2.52
CA LYS A 101 15.59 5.07 -3.97
C LYS A 101 16.37 6.31 -4.37
N ARG A 102 15.98 7.50 -3.92
CA ARG A 102 16.69 8.76 -4.20
C ARG A 102 18.11 8.77 -3.64
N ALA A 103 18.29 8.33 -2.40
CA ALA A 103 19.62 8.25 -1.77
C ALA A 103 20.57 7.34 -2.57
N ARG A 104 20.11 6.16 -2.98
CA ARG A 104 20.89 5.24 -3.83
C ARG A 104 21.26 5.86 -5.17
N GLN A 105 20.34 6.59 -5.80
CA GLN A 105 20.58 7.28 -7.07
C GLN A 105 21.61 8.41 -6.93
N GLN A 106 21.58 9.16 -5.83
CA GLN A 106 22.57 10.22 -5.58
C GLN A 106 23.96 9.64 -5.33
N MET A 107 24.07 8.56 -4.54
CA MET A 107 25.34 7.85 -4.33
C MET A 107 25.91 7.31 -5.65
N ALA A 108 25.07 6.71 -6.50
CA ALA A 108 25.49 6.19 -7.80
C ALA A 108 26.00 7.29 -8.74
N LYS A 109 25.40 8.48 -8.71
CA LYS A 109 25.83 9.64 -9.51
C LYS A 109 27.08 10.35 -8.97
N GLY A 110 27.37 10.21 -7.68
CA GLY A 110 28.59 10.76 -7.06
C GLY A 110 29.82 9.86 -7.22
N LEU A 111 29.63 8.62 -7.72
CA LEU A 111 30.69 7.66 -8.03
C LEU A 111 31.15 7.70 -9.51
N THR A 112 30.49 8.51 -10.34
CA THR A 112 30.78 8.72 -11.77
C THR A 112 31.32 10.12 -12.01
#